data_AF-A0AAD3T4X1-F1
#
_entry.id   AF-A0AAD3T4X1-F1
#
_cell.length_a   1.000
_cell.length_b   1.000
_cell.length_c   1.000
_cell.angle_alpha   90.00
_cell.angle_beta   90.00
_cell.angle_gamma   90.00
#
_symmetry.space_group_name_H-M   'P 1'
#
loop_
_entity.id
_entity.type
_entity.pdbx_description
1 polymer ?
#
loop_
_entity_poly.entity_id
_entity_poly.type
_entity_poly.pdbx_seq_one_letter_code
_entity_poly.pdbx_strand_id
1 'polypeptide(L)'
;MERAKLTMEFITNEKARDTTFQKRKKGLKKKAYELSTLCDVPICVIIYHCSSQSELEIWPSNREKVRKIIDRYNSVPKENQQKRAHTLGDILEGRKRKVEQDLFKQQKNSTATKYSNWHASFDSFDKDQLMKMLLILDERLKTVRTRIASMKGSEDLTALISSFPSDNLQGLGLFQS
;
A
#
# COMPACT_ATOMS: atom_id res chain seq x y z
N MET A 1 -20.93 -27.34 -3.83
CA MET A 1 -19.84 -26.88 -2.94
C MET A 1 -19.11 -25.75 -3.64
N GLU A 2 -19.17 -24.55 -3.09
CA GLU A 2 -18.42 -23.41 -3.60
C GLU A 2 -16.92 -23.63 -3.33
N ARG A 3 -16.09 -23.37 -4.34
CA ARG A 3 -14.64 -23.58 -4.25
C ARG A 3 -14.01 -22.37 -3.58
N ALA A 4 -13.51 -22.54 -2.36
CA ALA A 4 -12.76 -21.49 -1.68
C ALA A 4 -11.56 -21.03 -2.52
N LYS A 5 -11.37 -19.70 -2.61
CA LYS A 5 -10.22 -19.09 -3.25
C LYS A 5 -8.95 -19.42 -2.47
N LEU A 6 -7.98 -20.05 -3.13
CA LEU A 6 -6.69 -20.36 -2.51
C LEU A 6 -5.75 -19.15 -2.58
N THR A 7 -5.06 -18.86 -1.48
CA THR A 7 -3.92 -17.93 -1.48
C THR A 7 -2.72 -18.58 -2.17
N MET A 8 -1.90 -17.78 -2.85
CA MET A 8 -0.70 -18.27 -3.54
C MET A 8 0.51 -18.30 -2.60
N GLU A 9 0.41 -19.10 -1.54
CA GLU A 9 1.43 -19.24 -0.50
C GLU A 9 1.86 -20.69 -0.34
N PHE A 10 2.95 -20.92 0.39
CA PHE A 10 3.40 -22.27 0.67
C PHE A 10 2.37 -23.02 1.52
N ILE A 11 1.95 -24.19 1.05
CA ILE A 11 1.00 -25.04 1.77
C ILE A 11 1.76 -25.79 2.86
N THR A 12 1.50 -25.45 4.11
CA THR A 12 2.17 -26.04 5.29
C THR A 12 1.78 -27.49 5.50
N ASN A 13 0.49 -27.81 5.36
CA ASN A 13 -0.02 -29.18 5.47
C ASN A 13 0.46 -30.05 4.31
N GLU A 14 1.28 -31.06 4.62
CA GLU A 14 1.92 -31.95 3.65
C GLU A 14 0.93 -32.73 2.78
N LYS A 15 -0.05 -33.41 3.36
CA LYS A 15 -1.05 -34.18 2.58
C LYS A 15 -1.83 -33.29 1.60
N ALA A 16 -2.21 -32.10 2.06
CA ALA A 16 -2.90 -31.12 1.22
C ALA A 16 -1.98 -30.56 0.13
N ARG A 17 -0.70 -30.33 0.46
CA ARG A 17 0.34 -29.89 -0.48
C ARG A 17 0.56 -30.93 -1.57
N ASP A 18 0.68 -32.21 -1.24
CA ASP A 18 0.94 -33.28 -2.22
C ASP A 18 -0.26 -33.50 -3.14
N THR A 19 -1.47 -33.53 -2.57
CA THR A 19 -2.70 -33.64 -3.37
C THR A 19 -2.83 -32.45 -4.33
N THR A 20 -2.52 -31.24 -3.85
CA THR A 20 -2.56 -30.03 -4.67
C THR A 20 -1.46 -30.04 -5.74
N PHE A 21 -0.26 -30.48 -5.38
CA PHE A 21 0.88 -30.61 -6.29
C PHE A 21 0.54 -31.55 -7.44
N GLN A 22 0.04 -32.76 -7.17
CA GLN A 22 -0.34 -33.72 -8.21
C GLN A 22 -1.43 -33.16 -9.14
N LYS A 23 -2.46 -32.51 -8.58
CA LYS A 23 -3.54 -31.87 -9.36
C LYS A 23 -3.01 -30.72 -10.23
N ARG A 24 -2.23 -29.81 -9.67
CA ARG A 24 -1.66 -28.65 -10.38
C ARG A 24 -0.64 -29.09 -11.43
N LYS A 25 0.21 -30.07 -11.12
CA LYS A 25 1.17 -30.68 -12.05
C LYS A 25 0.48 -31.25 -13.28
N LYS A 26 -0.59 -32.04 -13.09
CA LYS A 26 -1.39 -32.58 -14.19
C LYS A 26 -2.04 -31.47 -15.02
N GLY A 27 -2.59 -30.44 -14.35
CA GLY A 27 -3.19 -29.29 -15.02
C GLY A 27 -2.17 -28.48 -15.84
N LEU A 28 -0.98 -28.24 -15.30
CA LEU A 28 0.10 -27.52 -15.96
C LEU A 28 0.56 -28.24 -17.23
N LYS A 29 0.79 -29.56 -17.15
CA LYS A 29 1.14 -30.37 -18.33
C LYS A 29 0.05 -30.34 -19.39
N LYS A 30 -1.23 -30.41 -18.99
CA LYS A 30 -2.36 -30.32 -19.92
C LYS A 30 -2.38 -28.97 -20.64
N LYS A 31 -2.19 -27.86 -19.90
CA LYS A 31 -2.15 -26.52 -20.48
C LYS A 31 -0.94 -26.31 -21.39
N ALA A 32 0.22 -26.85 -21.04
CA ALA A 32 1.39 -26.83 -21.91
C ALA A 32 1.15 -27.60 -23.22
N TYR A 33 0.47 -28.76 -23.15
CA TYR A 33 0.07 -29.52 -24.34
C TYR A 33 -0.93 -28.76 -25.21
N GLU A 34 -2.00 -28.21 -24.62
CA GLU A 34 -2.98 -27.39 -25.34
C GLU A 34 -2.31 -26.21 -26.03
N LEU A 35 -1.45 -25.47 -25.31
CA LEU A 35 -0.75 -24.31 -25.86
C LEU A 35 0.24 -24.69 -26.97
N SER A 36 0.99 -25.78 -26.78
CA SER A 36 1.92 -26.28 -27.80
C SER A 36 1.18 -26.68 -29.07
N THR A 37 0.00 -27.29 -28.95
CA THR A 37 -0.81 -27.75 -30.09
C THR A 37 -1.51 -26.59 -30.79
N LEU A 38 -2.12 -25.67 -30.05
CA LEU A 38 -2.91 -24.57 -30.62
C LEU A 38 -2.05 -23.51 -31.31
N CYS A 39 -0.85 -23.25 -30.78
CA CYS A 39 0.03 -22.21 -31.29
C CYS A 39 1.22 -22.75 -32.09
N ASP A 40 1.35 -24.07 -32.22
CA ASP A 40 2.50 -24.76 -32.83
C ASP A 40 3.86 -24.26 -32.28
N VAL A 41 3.91 -24.11 -30.96
CA VAL A 41 5.12 -23.65 -30.26
C VAL A 41 5.74 -24.79 -29.46
N PRO A 42 7.09 -24.93 -29.50
CA PRO A 42 7.76 -25.95 -28.71
C PRO A 42 7.83 -25.52 -27.24
N ILE A 43 7.25 -26.33 -26.36
CA ILE A 43 7.20 -26.08 -24.91
C ILE A 43 7.81 -27.26 -24.17
N CYS A 44 8.63 -26.99 -23.16
CA CYS A 44 9.05 -27.98 -22.18
C CYS A 44 8.72 -27.51 -20.76
N VAL A 45 8.37 -28.46 -19.89
CA VAL A 45 8.10 -28.22 -18.47
C VAL A 45 9.02 -29.13 -17.66
N ILE A 46 9.76 -28.54 -16.72
CA ILE A 46 10.68 -29.23 -15.82
C ILE A 46 10.20 -28.96 -14.40
N ILE A 47 9.90 -30.03 -13.65
CA ILE A 47 9.30 -29.95 -12.31
C ILE A 47 10.16 -30.74 -11.34
N TYR A 48 10.64 -30.07 -10.31
CA TYR A 48 11.32 -30.68 -9.18
C TYR A 48 10.33 -30.89 -8.04
N HIS A 49 10.35 -32.07 -7.43
CA HIS A 49 9.59 -32.31 -6.22
C HIS A 49 10.32 -31.72 -5.00
N CYS A 50 9.57 -31.11 -4.07
CA CYS A 50 10.14 -30.46 -2.89
C CYS A 50 10.55 -31.46 -1.80
N SER A 51 9.89 -32.62 -1.74
CA SER A 51 10.09 -33.61 -0.66
C SER A 51 11.11 -34.69 -0.99
N SER A 52 11.39 -34.90 -2.28
CA SER A 52 12.34 -35.90 -2.77
C SER A 52 13.20 -35.24 -3.84
N GLN A 53 14.48 -35.02 -3.54
CA GLN A 53 15.44 -34.43 -4.50
C GLN A 53 15.60 -35.29 -5.76
N SER A 54 15.13 -36.55 -5.73
CA SER A 54 15.34 -37.53 -6.79
C SER A 54 14.18 -37.68 -7.78
N GLU A 55 13.03 -37.03 -7.58
CA GLU A 55 11.88 -37.16 -8.49
C GLU A 55 11.79 -35.93 -9.41
N LEU A 56 12.65 -35.93 -10.43
CA LEU A 56 12.60 -34.98 -11.53
C LEU A 56 11.58 -35.45 -12.57
N GLU A 57 10.55 -34.63 -12.81
CA GLU A 57 9.57 -34.89 -13.85
C GLU A 57 9.72 -33.88 -14.99
N ILE A 58 9.79 -34.41 -16.22
CA ILE A 58 9.97 -33.63 -17.43
C ILE A 58 8.83 -33.93 -18.40
N TRP A 59 8.32 -32.88 -19.04
CA TRP A 59 7.40 -32.99 -20.17
C TRP A 59 7.91 -32.12 -21.33
N PRO A 60 7.83 -32.59 -22.58
CA PRO A 60 7.43 -33.93 -23.03
C PRO A 60 8.42 -35.04 -22.63
N SER A 61 7.97 -36.30 -22.58
CA SER A 61 8.81 -37.44 -22.15
C SER A 61 10.03 -37.69 -23.06
N ASN A 62 10.00 -37.17 -24.30
CA ASN A 62 11.13 -37.24 -25.22
C ASN A 62 12.21 -36.23 -24.79
N ARG A 63 13.31 -36.76 -24.22
CA ARG A 63 14.45 -35.97 -23.73
C ARG A 63 15.18 -35.22 -24.83
N GLU A 64 15.25 -35.73 -26.06
CA GLU A 64 15.90 -35.03 -27.16
C GLU A 64 15.12 -33.77 -27.56
N LYS A 65 13.79 -33.85 -27.60
CA LYS A 65 12.93 -32.68 -27.85
C LYS A 65 13.15 -31.60 -26.78
N VAL A 66 13.18 -32.01 -25.51
CA VAL A 66 13.44 -31.09 -24.40
C VAL A 66 14.83 -30.49 -24.50
N ARG A 67 15.86 -31.29 -24.81
CA ARG A 67 17.23 -30.81 -25.00
C ARG A 67 17.30 -29.76 -26.09
N LYS A 68 16.70 -30.01 -27.27
CA LYS A 68 16.63 -29.04 -28.37
C LYS A 68 15.98 -27.72 -27.96
N ILE A 69 14.93 -27.76 -27.11
CA ILE A 69 14.28 -26.55 -26.59
C ILE A 69 15.22 -25.78 -25.66
N ILE A 70 15.90 -26.47 -24.76
CA ILE A 70 16.86 -25.88 -23.83
C ILE A 70 18.05 -25.27 -24.60
N ASP A 71 18.56 -25.98 -25.61
CA ASP A 71 19.69 -25.50 -26.42
C ASP A 71 19.29 -24.25 -27.21
N ARG A 72 18.07 -24.21 -27.77
CA ARG A 72 17.49 -23.02 -28.41
C ARG A 72 17.30 -21.86 -27.43
N TYR A 73 16.94 -22.14 -26.18
CA TYR A 73 16.84 -21.11 -25.15
C TYR A 73 18.22 -20.53 -24.81
N ASN A 74 19.22 -21.39 -24.64
CA ASN A 74 20.58 -20.99 -24.28
C ASN A 74 21.31 -20.25 -25.40
N SER A 75 20.94 -20.45 -26.67
CA SER A 75 21.54 -19.74 -27.81
C SER A 75 21.09 -18.28 -27.94
N VAL A 76 20.04 -17.87 -27.23
CA VAL A 76 19.57 -16.47 -27.21
C VAL A 76 20.48 -15.64 -26.30
N PRO A 77 20.90 -14.41 -26.66
CA PRO A 77 21.69 -13.54 -25.78
C PRO A 77 21.01 -13.29 -24.42
N LYS A 78 21.80 -13.27 -23.34
CA LYS A 78 21.29 -13.19 -21.94
C LYS A 78 20.39 -11.97 -21.67
N GLU A 79 20.65 -10.83 -22.31
CA GLU A 79 19.83 -9.62 -22.23
C GLU A 79 18.39 -9.83 -22.72
N ASN A 80 18.21 -10.73 -23.69
CA ASN A 80 16.89 -11.09 -24.23
C ASN A 80 16.26 -12.28 -23.50
N GLN A 81 17.07 -13.11 -22.82
CA GLN A 81 16.57 -14.18 -21.94
C GLN A 81 15.86 -13.59 -20.71
N GLN A 82 16.47 -12.61 -20.04
CA GLN A 82 15.93 -12.00 -18.81
C GLN A 82 14.60 -11.28 -19.04
N LYS A 83 14.42 -10.61 -20.19
CA LYS A 83 13.16 -9.94 -20.54
C LYS A 83 11.98 -10.91 -20.75
N ARG A 84 12.27 -12.19 -21.00
CA ARG A 84 11.26 -13.23 -21.32
C ARG A 84 11.05 -14.23 -20.17
N ALA A 85 11.94 -14.24 -19.19
CA ALA A 85 11.80 -15.05 -18.00
C ALA A 85 11.00 -14.28 -16.94
N HIS A 86 9.77 -14.71 -16.68
CA HIS A 86 9.09 -14.31 -15.44
C HIS A 86 9.66 -15.15 -14.30
N THR A 87 10.63 -14.58 -13.62
CA THR A 87 11.30 -15.24 -12.49
C THR A 87 10.35 -15.20 -11.29
N LEU A 88 10.49 -16.18 -10.38
CA LEU A 88 9.83 -16.12 -9.08
C LEU A 88 10.12 -14.79 -8.35
N GLY A 89 11.31 -14.23 -8.55
CA GLY A 89 11.69 -12.90 -8.08
C GLY A 89 10.74 -11.80 -8.55
N ASP A 90 10.40 -11.75 -9.85
CA ASP A 90 9.51 -10.73 -10.42
C ASP A 90 8.10 -10.83 -9.84
N ILE A 91 7.61 -12.05 -9.64
CA ILE A 91 6.31 -12.31 -9.03
C ILE A 91 6.30 -11.87 -7.56
N LEU A 92 7.38 -12.19 -6.81
CA LEU A 92 7.53 -11.80 -5.41
C LEU A 92 7.67 -10.29 -5.27
N GLU A 93 8.41 -9.64 -6.15
CA GLU A 93 8.57 -8.18 -6.16
C GLU A 93 7.26 -7.47 -6.49
N GLY A 94 6.49 -7.98 -7.45
CA GLY A 94 5.14 -7.48 -7.73
C GLY A 94 4.21 -7.59 -6.52
N ARG A 95 4.31 -8.68 -5.74
CA ARG A 95 3.56 -8.83 -4.48
C ARG A 95 4.04 -7.86 -3.40
N LYS A 96 5.36 -7.67 -3.26
CA LYS A 96 5.96 -6.72 -2.33
C LYS A 96 5.43 -5.30 -2.59
N ARG A 97 5.48 -4.84 -3.85
CA ARG A 97 4.96 -3.51 -4.24
C ARG A 97 3.48 -3.34 -3.89
N LYS A 98 2.67 -4.40 -4.06
CA LYS A 98 1.25 -4.36 -3.71
C LYS A 98 1.03 -4.20 -2.20
N VAL A 99 1.77 -4.95 -1.39
CA VAL A 99 1.73 -4.83 0.08
C VAL A 99 2.17 -3.44 0.53
N GLU A 100 3.26 -2.92 -0.04
CA GLU A 100 3.75 -1.56 0.26
C GLU A 100 2.71 -0.49 -0.11
N GLN A 101 2.04 -0.64 -1.26
CA GLN A 101 1.00 0.29 -1.68
C GLN A 101 -0.22 0.26 -0.75
N ASP A 102 -0.64 -0.93 -0.30
CA ASP A 102 -1.76 -1.06 0.63
C ASP A 102 -1.40 -0.51 2.02
N LEU A 103 -0.17 -0.70 2.47
CA LEU A 103 0.36 -0.10 3.69
C LEU A 103 0.40 1.44 3.61
N PHE A 104 0.85 1.99 2.48
CA PHE A 104 0.84 3.44 2.25
C PHE A 104 -0.58 4.02 2.29
N LYS A 105 -1.56 3.35 1.67
CA LYS A 105 -2.97 3.76 1.73
C LYS A 105 -3.50 3.73 3.17
N GLN A 106 -3.18 2.70 3.94
CA GLN A 106 -3.59 2.60 5.34
C GLN A 106 -2.98 3.72 6.19
N GLN A 107 -1.69 4.03 6.02
CA GLN A 107 -1.04 5.14 6.72
C GLN A 107 -1.68 6.49 6.35
N LYS A 108 -1.97 6.73 5.07
CA LYS A 108 -2.64 7.95 4.62
C LYS A 108 -4.05 8.07 5.17
N ASN A 109 -4.81 6.98 5.18
CA ASN A 109 -6.17 6.97 5.73
C ASN A 109 -6.17 7.20 7.24
N SER A 110 -5.22 6.59 7.97
CA SER A 110 -5.05 6.78 9.40
C SER A 110 -4.60 8.20 9.78
N THR A 111 -3.67 8.78 9.03
CA THR A 111 -3.22 10.17 9.24
C THR A 111 -4.31 11.18 8.87
N ALA A 112 -5.04 10.96 7.78
CA ALA A 112 -6.17 11.81 7.38
C ALA A 112 -7.33 11.77 8.38
N THR A 113 -7.63 10.61 8.97
CA THR A 113 -8.66 10.52 10.05
C THR A 113 -8.18 11.15 11.35
N LYS A 114 -6.91 10.99 11.71
CA LYS A 114 -6.36 11.55 12.96
C LYS A 114 -6.16 13.07 12.89
N TYR A 115 -5.86 13.61 11.71
CA TYR A 115 -5.60 15.02 11.48
C TYR A 115 -6.46 15.55 10.34
N SER A 116 -7.78 15.62 10.55
CA SER A 116 -8.75 16.07 9.53
C SER A 116 -8.49 17.48 8.98
N ASN A 117 -7.78 18.33 9.72
CA ASN A 117 -7.42 19.70 9.31
C ASN A 117 -5.96 19.80 8.85
N TRP A 118 -5.29 18.67 8.57
CA TRP A 118 -3.92 18.66 8.07
C TRP A 118 -3.85 19.32 6.69
N HIS A 119 -2.99 20.32 6.55
CA HIS A 119 -2.75 20.97 5.27
C HIS A 119 -1.54 20.33 4.57
N ALA A 120 -1.69 19.96 3.31
CA ALA A 120 -0.67 19.23 2.55
C ALA A 120 0.68 19.98 2.42
N SER A 121 0.70 21.29 2.63
CA SER A 121 1.96 22.06 2.67
C SER A 121 2.90 21.60 3.78
N PHE A 122 2.38 21.01 4.86
CA PHE A 122 3.18 20.51 5.98
C PHE A 122 3.95 19.23 5.64
N ASP A 123 3.55 18.48 4.61
CA ASP A 123 4.27 17.27 4.17
C ASP A 123 5.63 17.61 3.53
N SER A 124 5.80 18.85 3.07
CA SER A 124 7.03 19.35 2.46
C SER A 124 8.04 19.92 3.46
N PHE A 125 7.66 20.01 4.74
CA PHE A 125 8.51 20.63 5.76
C PHE A 125 9.51 19.62 6.33
N ASP A 126 10.75 20.05 6.40
CA ASP A 126 11.80 19.30 7.10
C ASP A 126 11.59 19.39 8.63
N LYS A 127 12.18 18.45 9.37
CA LYS A 127 12.04 18.34 10.83
C LYS A 127 12.28 19.67 11.55
N ASP A 128 13.32 20.40 11.14
CA ASP A 128 13.67 21.69 11.75
C ASP A 128 12.65 22.78 11.47
N GLN A 129 12.03 22.76 10.28
CA GLN A 129 10.95 23.68 9.93
C GLN A 129 9.69 23.38 10.73
N LEU A 130 9.36 22.10 10.92
CA LEU A 130 8.24 21.66 11.75
C LEU A 130 8.45 22.08 13.22
N MET A 131 9.67 21.93 13.73
CA MET A 131 10.03 22.31 15.10
C MET A 131 9.88 23.82 15.35
N LYS A 132 10.34 24.64 14.39
CA LYS A 132 10.17 26.11 14.45
C LYS A 132 8.70 26.51 14.46
N MET A 133 7.88 25.86 13.64
CA MET A 133 6.46 26.15 13.59
C MET A 133 5.75 25.76 14.89
N LEU A 134 6.15 24.66 15.52
CA LEU A 134 5.63 24.24 16.83
C LEU A 134 5.97 25.26 17.92
N LEU A 135 7.20 25.80 17.91
CA LEU A 135 7.61 26.87 18.82
C LEU A 135 6.77 28.14 18.64
N ILE A 136 6.56 28.57 17.39
CA ILE A 136 5.74 29.75 17.08
C ILE A 136 4.29 29.55 17.54
N LEU A 137 3.71 28.36 17.28
CA LEU A 137 2.35 28.06 17.70
C LEU A 137 2.19 28.07 19.23
N ASP A 138 3.17 27.54 19.97
CA ASP A 138 3.14 27.55 21.44
C ASP A 138 3.24 28.96 22.01
N GLU A 139 4.09 29.81 21.41
CA GLU A 139 4.18 31.23 21.77
C GLU A 139 2.85 31.96 21.51
N ARG A 140 2.26 31.77 20.33
CA ARG A 140 0.96 32.37 19.98
C ARG A 140 -0.17 31.88 20.87
N LEU A 141 -0.17 30.60 21.24
CA LEU A 141 -1.14 30.05 22.20
C LEU A 141 -1.00 30.69 23.59
N LYS A 142 0.24 30.91 24.06
CA LYS A 142 0.50 31.65 25.30
C LYS A 142 -0.05 33.08 25.24
N THR A 143 0.17 33.78 24.12
CA THR A 143 -0.39 35.12 23.90
C THR A 143 -1.92 35.12 23.92
N VAL A 144 -2.57 34.15 23.26
CA VAL A 144 -4.03 34.05 23.25
C VAL A 144 -4.57 33.74 24.65
N ARG A 145 -3.95 32.81 25.38
CA ARG A 145 -4.36 32.47 26.76
C ARG A 145 -4.25 33.65 27.72
N THR A 146 -3.14 34.39 27.66
CA THR A 146 -2.93 35.59 28.49
C THR A 146 -3.95 36.68 28.16
N ARG A 147 -4.29 36.87 26.88
CA ARG A 147 -5.33 37.83 26.46
C ARG A 147 -6.74 37.42 26.92
N ILE A 148 -7.08 36.13 26.86
CA ILE A 148 -8.34 35.62 27.42
C ILE A 148 -8.40 35.87 28.93
N ALA A 149 -7.29 35.66 29.65
CA ALA A 149 -7.22 35.94 31.09
C ALA A 149 -7.38 37.44 31.41
N SER A 150 -6.79 38.34 30.62
CA SER A 150 -6.94 39.79 30.82
C SER A 150 -8.35 40.29 30.48
N MET A 151 -9.02 39.66 29.50
CA MET A 151 -10.40 40.00 29.13
C MET A 151 -11.43 39.46 30.13
N LYS A 152 -11.15 38.33 30.80
CA LYS A 152 -11.97 37.87 31.93
C LYS A 152 -11.81 38.74 33.17
N GLY A 153 -10.64 39.32 33.39
CA GLY A 153 -10.40 40.28 34.47
C GLY A 153 -11.09 41.64 34.32
N SER A 154 -11.70 41.94 33.16
CA SER A 154 -12.44 43.19 32.92
C SER A 154 -13.95 43.11 33.17
N GLU A 155 -14.50 41.92 33.45
CA GLU A 155 -15.94 41.77 33.78
C GLU A 155 -16.29 42.44 35.14
N ASP A 156 -15.32 42.59 36.05
CA ASP A 156 -15.52 43.24 37.36
C ASP A 156 -15.57 44.78 37.29
N LEU A 157 -15.04 45.42 36.24
CA LEU A 157 -15.09 46.89 36.10
C LEU A 157 -16.33 47.38 35.34
N THR A 158 -16.97 46.51 34.55
CA THR A 158 -18.27 46.82 33.91
C THR A 158 -19.42 46.89 34.92
N ALA A 159 -19.31 46.24 36.08
CA ALA A 159 -20.32 46.30 37.15
C ALA A 159 -20.27 47.60 37.97
N LEU A 160 -19.15 48.33 37.98
CA LEU A 160 -19.02 49.59 38.74
C LEU A 160 -19.56 50.79 37.94
N ILE A 161 -19.45 50.75 36.60
CA ILE A 161 -19.87 51.84 35.71
C ILE A 161 -21.40 51.85 35.51
N SER A 162 -22.09 50.74 35.74
CA SER A 162 -23.57 50.66 35.67
C SER A 162 -24.30 51.23 36.89
N SER A 163 -23.60 51.83 37.86
CA SER A 163 -24.20 52.39 39.08
C SER A 163 -24.38 53.92 39.10
N PHE A 164 -24.05 54.62 38.01
CA PHE A 164 -24.33 56.05 37.88
C PHE A 164 -25.57 56.33 37.00
N PRO A 165 -26.53 57.16 37.45
CA PRO A 165 -27.77 57.39 36.73
C PRO A 165 -27.52 58.11 35.40
N SER A 166 -28.20 57.66 34.35
CA SER A 166 -28.27 58.34 33.06
C SER A 166 -29.04 59.63 33.20
N ASP A 167 -28.39 60.77 32.97
CA ASP A 167 -29.08 61.99 32.57
C ASP A 167 -28.41 62.60 31.34
N ASN A 168 -29.26 62.89 30.35
CA ASN A 168 -29.03 63.72 29.16
C ASN A 168 -28.02 63.22 28.12
N LEU A 169 -28.52 62.63 27.03
CA LEU A 169 -28.73 63.38 25.79
C LEU A 169 -29.41 62.53 24.72
N GLN A 170 -30.47 63.11 24.16
CA GLN A 170 -31.19 62.68 22.99
C GLN A 170 -30.28 62.66 21.76
N GLY A 171 -30.54 61.73 20.83
CA GLY A 171 -30.35 62.01 19.40
C GLY A 171 -29.58 60.96 18.60
N LEU A 172 -30.21 60.54 17.50
CA LEU A 172 -29.68 59.78 16.36
C LEU A 172 -29.60 58.26 16.60
N GLY A 173 -30.57 57.42 16.22
CA GLY A 173 -31.49 57.54 15.09
C GLY A 173 -30.85 56.95 13.83
N LEU A 174 -31.37 55.78 13.44
CA LEU A 174 -31.54 55.30 12.06
C LEU A 174 -30.30 54.81 11.28
N PHE A 175 -30.20 53.51 11.02
CA PHE A 175 -30.73 52.87 9.79
C PHE A 175 -30.29 51.40 9.74
N GLN A 176 -31.27 50.49 9.78
CA GLN A 176 -31.14 49.15 9.19
C GLN A 176 -31.54 49.24 7.72
N SER A 177 -30.72 48.68 6.84
CA SER A 177 -31.09 47.74 5.77
C SER A 177 -29.81 47.18 5.16
#